data_AF-A0A2M7LL75-F1
#
_entry.id   AF-A0A2M7LL75-F1
#
_cell.length_a   1.000
_cell.length_b   1.000
_cell.length_c   1.000
_cell.angle_alpha   90.00
_cell.angle_beta   90.00
_cell.angle_gamma   90.00
#
_symmetry.space_group_name_H-M   'P 1'
#
loop_
_entity.id
_entity.type
_entity.pdbx_description
1 polymer ?
#
loop_
_entity_poly.entity_id
_entity_poly.type
_entity_poly.pdbx_seq_one_letter_code
_entity_poly.pdbx_strand_id
1 'polypeptide(L)'
;MKRIFHSKISPVLKMQTSDIHFVGSKDPGRRTMFVVSFFCMGIFFILILIRLFNLTVVKGNYYHRLSESNRILEVPIEPKYGEIRDRKGFLLAENKDANLSSSTNYIRSERIYYFPEETAHIIGYRQIADKKDLAMDACQRKLIQNEKVGKKGVEKLFDCDLRGVPGKKLVEVNASGKSEGVIAVISPIDGTAIRLALDIELQRTAYHALKNRRGAVIAMKPSTGELLAFVSSPSFDSTLFEKGNPKIDEIFNNKEKPLLNRITEGVYPPGSIFKPIIAAGALEDNTVSDSTIFQDDGFVMAGTLRFGNWYFLQYGKTEGPVNMLKAIQRSNDTYFYQLGEKMGPEKMQTWAEKFGLGTLVDIGL
;
A
#
# COMPACT_ATOMS: atom_id res chain seq x y z
N MET A 1 -32.98 -36.18 -30.82
CA MET A 1 -33.99 -36.82 -31.69
C MET A 1 -33.48 -36.87 -33.12
N LYS A 2 -33.40 -38.08 -33.68
CA LYS A 2 -33.57 -38.51 -35.10
C LYS A 2 -33.38 -37.51 -36.27
N ARG A 3 -32.49 -37.95 -37.19
CA ARG A 3 -32.58 -38.08 -38.68
C ARG A 3 -31.36 -37.45 -39.37
N ILE A 4 -30.43 -38.25 -39.87
CA ILE A 4 -30.44 -38.96 -41.17
C ILE A 4 -30.65 -37.96 -42.32
N PHE A 5 -29.64 -37.76 -43.17
CA PHE A 5 -29.77 -37.94 -44.62
C PHE A 5 -28.40 -38.12 -45.30
N HIS A 6 -28.21 -39.28 -45.91
CA HIS A 6 -27.30 -39.53 -47.01
C HIS A 6 -27.73 -38.74 -48.25
N SER A 7 -26.78 -38.21 -49.01
CA SER A 7 -26.90 -38.13 -50.48
C SER A 7 -25.49 -38.09 -51.08
N LYS A 8 -25.06 -39.25 -51.62
CA LYS A 8 -24.99 -39.54 -53.05
C LYS A 8 -23.86 -38.77 -53.77
N ILE A 9 -22.77 -39.51 -53.94
CA ILE A 9 -21.69 -39.32 -54.89
C ILE A 9 -22.28 -39.23 -56.30
N SER A 10 -21.96 -38.17 -57.03
CA SER A 10 -22.22 -38.00 -58.46
C SER A 10 -20.88 -37.97 -59.24
N PRO A 11 -20.89 -38.33 -60.52
CA PRO A 11 -19.82 -39.13 -61.12
C PRO A 11 -18.67 -38.29 -61.67
N VAL A 12 -17.51 -38.95 -61.69
CA VAL A 12 -16.25 -38.54 -62.31
C VAL A 12 -16.46 -38.02 -63.72
N LEU A 13 -16.31 -36.70 -63.91
CA LEU A 13 -16.10 -36.08 -65.20
C LEU A 13 -14.71 -36.50 -65.72
N LYS A 14 -14.70 -37.46 -66.65
CA LYS A 14 -13.55 -37.78 -67.50
C LYS A 14 -13.20 -36.53 -68.32
N MET A 15 -12.22 -35.77 -67.86
CA MET A 15 -11.61 -34.70 -68.64
C MET A 15 -10.51 -35.32 -69.51
N GLN A 16 -10.65 -35.14 -70.83
CA GLN A 16 -9.68 -35.56 -71.85
C GLN A 16 -8.27 -35.12 -71.46
N THR A 17 -7.36 -36.08 -71.35
CA THR A 17 -5.92 -35.83 -71.41
C THR A 17 -5.61 -35.34 -72.82
N SER A 18 -5.39 -34.03 -72.98
CA SER A 18 -4.61 -33.55 -74.10
C SER A 18 -3.20 -34.09 -73.92
N ASP A 19 -2.68 -34.74 -74.96
CA ASP A 19 -1.32 -35.26 -74.96
C ASP A 19 -0.34 -34.12 -74.68
N ILE A 20 0.21 -34.10 -73.47
CA ILE A 20 1.36 -33.25 -73.15
C ILE A 20 2.53 -33.89 -73.89
N HIS A 21 2.80 -33.40 -75.09
CA HIS A 21 4.06 -33.64 -75.77
C HIS A 21 5.17 -33.01 -74.93
N PHE A 22 5.75 -33.80 -74.02
CA PHE A 22 7.07 -33.51 -73.48
C PHE A 22 8.05 -33.63 -74.65
N VAL A 23 8.36 -32.48 -75.27
CA VAL A 23 9.58 -32.34 -76.06
C VAL A 23 10.71 -32.59 -75.06
N GLY A 24 11.19 -33.84 -75.03
CA GLY A 24 12.41 -34.20 -74.36
C GLY A 24 13.56 -33.54 -75.09
N SER A 25 13.78 -32.24 -74.87
CA SER A 25 15.12 -31.71 -75.06
C SER A 25 15.98 -32.39 -74.00
N LYS A 26 16.71 -33.42 -74.44
CA LYS A 26 17.96 -33.79 -73.77
C LYS A 26 18.89 -32.60 -73.97
N ASP A 27 18.65 -31.54 -73.21
CA ASP A 27 19.60 -30.45 -73.09
C ASP A 27 20.69 -30.98 -72.15
N PRO A 28 21.87 -31.38 -72.67
CA PRO A 28 22.91 -31.98 -71.85
C PRO A 28 23.36 -31.03 -70.73
N GLY A 29 23.11 -29.72 -70.87
CA GLY A 29 23.36 -28.68 -69.87
C GLY A 29 22.49 -28.76 -68.62
N ARG A 30 21.22 -29.18 -68.72
CA ARG A 30 20.30 -29.19 -67.56
C ARG A 30 20.60 -30.34 -66.59
N ARG A 31 20.96 -31.52 -67.11
CA ARG A 31 21.43 -32.65 -66.28
C ARG A 31 22.78 -32.37 -65.64
N THR A 32 23.73 -31.78 -66.38
CA THR A 32 25.01 -31.35 -65.79
C THR A 32 24.81 -30.26 -64.73
N MET A 33 23.89 -29.31 -64.94
CA MET A 33 23.60 -28.27 -63.94
C MET A 33 22.98 -28.85 -62.65
N PHE A 34 22.09 -29.83 -62.74
CA PHE A 34 21.57 -30.54 -61.56
C PHE A 34 22.67 -31.34 -60.85
N VAL A 35 23.54 -32.02 -61.59
CA VAL A 35 24.67 -32.77 -61.02
C VAL A 35 25.66 -31.83 -60.33
N VAL A 36 26.00 -30.69 -60.95
CA VAL A 36 26.87 -29.66 -60.37
C VAL A 36 26.25 -29.06 -59.11
N SER A 37 24.96 -28.71 -59.14
CA SER A 37 24.25 -28.19 -57.95
C SER A 37 24.23 -29.20 -56.80
N PHE A 38 23.99 -30.47 -57.09
CA PHE A 38 24.03 -31.55 -56.10
C PHE A 38 25.44 -31.73 -55.50
N PHE A 39 26.47 -31.58 -56.34
CA PHE A 39 27.86 -31.63 -55.92
C PHE A 39 28.24 -30.41 -55.05
N CYS A 40 27.83 -29.21 -55.44
CA CYS A 40 28.01 -27.98 -54.64
C CYS A 40 27.29 -28.07 -53.29
N MET A 41 26.08 -28.59 -53.26
CA MET A 41 25.31 -28.79 -52.03
C MET A 41 25.95 -29.86 -51.15
N GLY A 42 26.50 -30.93 -51.74
CA GLY A 42 27.31 -31.93 -51.03
C GLY A 42 28.56 -31.32 -50.39
N ILE A 43 29.32 -30.51 -51.14
CA ILE A 43 30.50 -29.80 -50.62
C ILE A 43 30.11 -28.85 -49.48
N PHE A 44 29.00 -28.12 -49.62
CA PHE A 44 28.49 -27.24 -48.58
C PHE A 44 28.14 -28.00 -47.29
N PHE A 45 27.46 -29.14 -47.42
CA PHE A 45 27.19 -30.02 -46.28
C PHE A 45 28.47 -30.56 -45.64
N ILE A 46 29.47 -30.93 -46.44
CA ILE A 46 30.78 -31.38 -45.93
C ILE A 46 31.48 -30.25 -45.17
N LEU A 47 31.44 -29.01 -45.65
CA LEU A 47 32.00 -27.86 -44.94
C LEU A 47 31.28 -27.60 -43.61
N ILE A 48 29.94 -27.74 -43.57
CA ILE A 48 29.18 -27.67 -42.33
C ILE A 48 29.58 -28.80 -41.37
N LEU A 49 29.73 -30.04 -41.87
CA LEU A 49 30.13 -31.18 -41.04
C LEU A 49 31.54 -31.02 -40.48
N ILE A 50 32.49 -30.53 -41.29
CA ILE A 50 33.85 -30.21 -40.84
C ILE A 50 33.81 -29.10 -39.78
N ARG A 51 32.98 -28.07 -39.97
CA ARG A 51 32.80 -26.99 -38.99
C ARG A 51 32.18 -27.51 -37.71
N LEU A 52 31.17 -28.38 -37.80
CA LEU A 52 30.51 -29.00 -36.67
C LEU A 52 31.52 -29.86 -35.89
N PHE A 53 32.29 -30.70 -36.58
CA PHE A 53 33.36 -31.51 -35.98
C PHE A 53 34.42 -30.64 -35.30
N ASN A 54 34.80 -29.51 -35.91
CA ASN A 54 35.73 -28.58 -35.28
C ASN A 54 35.13 -27.96 -34.00
N LEU A 55 33.84 -27.60 -34.00
CA LEU A 55 33.17 -27.04 -32.84
C LEU A 55 32.92 -28.07 -31.72
N THR A 56 32.52 -29.29 -32.06
CA THR A 56 32.11 -30.31 -31.08
C THR A 56 33.25 -31.22 -30.62
N VAL A 57 34.21 -31.55 -31.50
CA VAL A 57 35.30 -32.49 -31.18
C VAL A 57 36.61 -31.74 -30.91
N VAL A 58 37.04 -30.85 -31.81
CA VAL A 58 38.32 -30.15 -31.66
C VAL A 58 38.25 -29.09 -30.57
N LYS A 59 37.21 -28.26 -30.58
CA LYS A 59 36.96 -27.19 -29.59
C LYS A 59 35.92 -27.58 -28.56
N GLY A 60 35.44 -28.83 -28.56
CA GLY A 60 34.42 -29.32 -27.63
C GLY A 60 34.80 -29.07 -26.18
N ASN A 61 35.98 -29.54 -25.78
CA ASN A 61 36.49 -29.33 -24.41
C ASN A 61 36.70 -27.85 -24.07
N TYR A 62 37.06 -27.01 -25.04
CA TYR A 62 37.24 -25.57 -24.84
C TYR A 62 35.89 -24.88 -24.58
N TYR A 63 34.87 -25.15 -25.41
CA TYR A 63 33.54 -24.60 -25.22
C TYR A 63 32.78 -25.23 -24.05
N HIS A 64 33.06 -26.49 -23.72
CA HIS A 64 32.53 -27.16 -22.53
C HIS A 64 33.14 -26.56 -21.25
N ARG A 65 34.44 -26.22 -21.23
CA ARG A 65 35.04 -25.48 -20.10
C ARG A 65 34.58 -24.03 -20.06
N LEU A 66 34.34 -23.39 -21.20
CA LEU A 66 33.76 -22.05 -21.24
C LEU A 66 32.28 -22.06 -20.80
N SER A 67 31.53 -23.15 -21.04
CA SER A 67 30.18 -23.33 -20.49
C SER A 67 30.17 -23.77 -19.03
N GLU A 68 31.21 -24.49 -18.59
CA GLU A 68 31.44 -24.81 -17.18
C GLU A 68 32.07 -23.65 -16.40
N SER A 69 32.57 -22.63 -17.09
CA SER A 69 33.14 -21.45 -16.45
C SER A 69 32.09 -20.75 -15.61
N ASN A 70 32.54 -20.28 -14.45
CA ASN A 70 31.64 -19.79 -13.44
C ASN A 70 30.89 -18.54 -13.93
N ARG A 71 29.58 -18.52 -13.73
CA ARG A 71 28.74 -17.36 -14.00
C ARG A 71 28.77 -16.44 -12.79
N ILE A 72 28.81 -15.14 -13.02
CA ILE A 72 28.62 -14.15 -11.95
C ILE A 72 27.11 -14.02 -11.71
N LEU A 73 26.68 -14.34 -10.49
CA LEU A 73 25.34 -14.10 -10.00
C LEU A 73 25.34 -12.83 -9.14
N GLU A 74 24.50 -11.87 -9.50
CA GLU A 74 24.23 -10.70 -8.66
C GLU A 74 23.11 -11.04 -7.69
N VAL A 75 23.42 -11.07 -6.39
CA VAL A 75 22.44 -11.24 -5.32
C VAL A 75 22.15 -9.87 -4.71
N PRO A 76 20.91 -9.34 -4.84
CA PRO A 76 20.57 -8.06 -4.24
C PRO A 76 20.67 -8.09 -2.72
N ILE A 77 21.18 -7.01 -2.14
CA ILE A 77 21.24 -6.79 -0.69
C ILE A 77 20.27 -5.64 -0.36
N GLU A 78 19.23 -5.93 0.41
CA GLU A 78 18.33 -4.87 0.88
C GLU A 78 19.08 -3.87 1.76
N PRO A 79 18.88 -2.55 1.55
CA PRO A 79 19.40 -1.53 2.43
C PRO A 79 18.69 -1.57 3.78
N LYS A 80 19.28 -0.96 4.80
CA LYS A 80 18.47 -0.62 5.98
C LYS A 80 17.52 0.47 5.59
N TYR A 81 16.23 0.23 5.83
CA TYR A 81 15.27 1.32 5.76
C TYR A 81 15.58 2.34 6.84
N GLY A 82 15.28 3.60 6.53
CA GLY A 82 15.40 4.70 7.48
C GLY A 82 14.70 4.40 8.81
N GLU A 83 15.36 4.73 9.91
CA GLU A 83 14.78 4.57 11.24
C GLU A 83 13.62 5.55 11.44
N ILE A 84 12.57 5.13 12.14
CA ILE A 84 11.49 6.03 12.57
C ILE A 84 11.65 6.25 14.06
N ARG A 85 11.79 7.51 14.46
CA ARG A 85 12.00 7.93 15.85
C ARG A 85 10.91 8.87 16.32
N ASP A 86 10.62 8.83 17.61
CA ASP A 86 9.71 9.77 18.26
C ASP A 86 10.39 11.14 18.49
N ARG A 87 9.65 12.08 19.07
CA ARG A 87 10.14 13.44 19.34
C ARG A 87 11.29 13.50 20.34
N LYS A 88 11.51 12.47 21.17
CA LYS A 88 12.59 12.37 22.16
C LYS A 88 13.78 11.56 21.63
N GLY A 89 13.65 10.96 20.45
CA GLY A 89 14.67 10.14 19.80
C GLY A 89 14.53 8.63 20.06
N PHE A 90 13.48 8.19 20.74
CA PHE A 90 13.19 6.76 20.94
C PHE A 90 12.86 6.10 19.61
N LEU A 91 13.38 4.89 19.42
CA LEU A 91 13.14 4.10 18.23
C LEU A 91 11.71 3.56 18.24
N LEU A 92 11.01 3.78 17.12
CA LEU A 92 9.68 3.27 16.88
C LEU A 92 9.70 2.15 15.83
N ALA A 93 10.53 2.32 14.79
CA ALA A 93 10.82 1.28 13.82
C ALA A 93 12.28 1.35 13.36
N GLU A 94 12.92 0.19 13.17
CA GLU A 94 14.29 0.06 12.68
C GLU A 94 14.44 -1.18 11.80
N ASN A 95 15.61 -1.35 11.20
CA ASN A 95 15.94 -2.50 10.38
C ASN A 95 17.09 -3.31 10.98
N LYS A 96 16.94 -4.65 10.99
CA LYS A 96 18.07 -5.54 11.26
C LYS A 96 19.08 -5.48 10.13
N ASP A 97 20.35 -5.68 10.50
CA ASP A 97 21.42 -5.89 9.52
C ASP A 97 21.09 -7.03 8.56
N ALA A 98 21.37 -6.79 7.28
CA ALA A 98 21.25 -7.81 6.23
C ALA A 98 22.25 -8.93 6.49
N ASN A 99 21.78 -10.17 6.62
CA ASN A 99 22.66 -11.31 6.87
C ASN A 99 23.40 -11.73 5.58
N LEU A 100 24.60 -11.19 5.40
CA LEU A 100 25.45 -11.45 4.23
C LEU A 100 25.87 -12.92 4.09
N SER A 101 25.78 -13.72 5.16
CA SER A 101 26.06 -15.16 5.13
C SER A 101 24.90 -16.00 4.61
N SER A 102 23.73 -15.38 4.34
CA SER A 102 22.59 -16.07 3.75
C SER A 102 22.93 -16.63 2.35
N SER A 103 22.49 -17.86 2.09
CA SER A 103 22.59 -18.53 0.78
C SER A 103 21.38 -18.27 -0.11
N THR A 104 20.50 -17.33 0.27
CA THR A 104 19.32 -16.96 -0.51
C THR A 104 19.69 -16.11 -1.72
N ASN A 105 18.90 -16.20 -2.80
CA ASN A 105 19.06 -15.38 -4.00
C ASN A 105 18.68 -13.89 -3.78
N TYR A 106 18.36 -13.52 -2.55
CA TYR A 106 17.97 -12.17 -2.16
C TYR A 106 18.19 -12.02 -0.65
N ILE A 107 19.05 -11.08 -0.25
CA ILE A 107 19.42 -10.88 1.16
C ILE A 107 18.54 -9.78 1.75
N ARG A 108 17.68 -10.15 2.70
CA ARG A 108 16.67 -9.26 3.28
C ARG A 108 17.14 -8.56 4.55
N SER A 109 16.59 -7.36 4.77
CA SER A 109 16.67 -6.62 6.02
C SER A 109 15.27 -6.54 6.66
N GLU A 110 15.10 -7.19 7.81
CA GLU A 110 13.81 -7.28 8.52
C GLU A 110 13.49 -5.97 9.26
N ARG A 111 12.28 -5.43 9.07
CA ARG A 111 11.76 -4.31 9.88
C ARG A 111 11.38 -4.80 11.27
N ILE A 112 11.87 -4.13 12.30
CA ILE A 112 11.42 -4.26 13.68
C ILE A 112 10.53 -3.07 13.99
N TYR A 113 9.32 -3.34 14.50
CA TYR A 113 8.46 -2.34 15.12
C TYR A 113 8.53 -2.54 16.63
N TYR A 114 8.95 -1.53 17.37
CA TYR A 114 9.12 -1.63 18.83
C TYR A 114 7.78 -1.60 19.59
N PHE A 115 6.76 -0.96 19.01
CA PHE A 115 5.41 -0.80 19.58
C PHE A 115 4.34 -1.19 18.56
N PRO A 116 4.34 -2.45 18.09
CA PRO A 116 3.71 -2.81 16.83
C PRO A 116 2.17 -2.69 16.82
N GLU A 117 1.53 -2.76 17.98
CA GLU A 117 0.10 -2.52 18.13
C GLU A 117 -0.21 -1.06 18.50
N GLU A 118 0.60 -0.46 19.37
CA GLU A 118 0.34 0.87 19.91
C GLU A 118 0.57 1.98 18.89
N THR A 119 1.44 1.76 17.91
CA THR A 119 1.75 2.73 16.85
C THR A 119 1.29 2.28 15.46
N ALA A 120 0.50 1.20 15.37
CA ALA A 120 0.16 0.55 14.10
C ALA A 120 -0.51 1.49 13.07
N HIS A 121 -1.46 2.32 13.49
CA HIS A 121 -2.18 3.21 12.55
C HIS A 121 -1.38 4.44 12.14
N ILE A 122 -0.42 4.88 12.96
CA ILE A 122 0.44 6.04 12.62
C ILE A 122 1.66 5.59 11.82
N ILE A 123 2.41 4.59 12.29
CA ILE A 123 3.59 4.09 11.57
C ILE A 123 3.16 3.30 10.34
N GLY A 124 2.15 2.45 10.49
CA GLY A 124 1.75 1.50 9.46
C GLY A 124 2.65 0.27 9.43
N TYR A 125 2.74 -0.31 8.25
CA TYR A 125 3.48 -1.55 8.03
C TYR A 125 3.95 -1.64 6.58
N ARG A 126 4.90 -2.54 6.33
CA ARG A 126 5.38 -2.90 4.99
C ARG A 126 4.89 -4.27 4.57
N GLN A 127 4.75 -4.49 3.27
CA GLN A 127 4.52 -5.80 2.65
C GLN A 127 5.30 -5.92 1.35
N ILE A 128 5.44 -7.15 0.84
CA ILE A 128 5.99 -7.38 -0.50
C ILE A 128 5.17 -6.58 -1.52
N ALA A 129 5.86 -5.86 -2.39
CA ALA A 129 5.26 -5.07 -3.45
C ALA A 129 4.45 -5.97 -4.40
N ASP A 130 3.19 -5.60 -4.59
CA ASP A 130 2.29 -6.21 -5.56
C ASP A 130 2.43 -5.54 -6.95
N LYS A 131 1.72 -6.08 -7.94
CA LYS A 131 1.79 -5.57 -9.32
C LYS A 131 1.37 -4.10 -9.43
N LYS A 132 0.46 -3.64 -8.57
CA LYS A 132 -0.03 -2.26 -8.56
C LYS A 132 1.04 -1.34 -7.97
N ASP A 133 1.68 -1.74 -6.88
CA ASP A 133 2.79 -0.96 -6.29
C ASP A 133 3.92 -0.77 -7.30
N LEU A 134 4.32 -1.85 -7.99
CA LEU A 134 5.37 -1.78 -9.02
C LEU A 134 5.03 -0.83 -10.17
N ALA A 135 3.75 -0.78 -10.58
CA ALA A 135 3.30 0.06 -11.67
C ALA A 135 3.08 1.53 -11.27
N MET A 136 2.67 1.77 -10.02
CA MET A 136 2.30 3.10 -9.50
C MET A 136 3.37 3.72 -8.61
N ASP A 137 4.57 3.15 -8.54
CA ASP A 137 5.64 3.67 -7.70
C ASP A 137 6.02 5.09 -8.14
N ALA A 138 5.77 6.06 -7.27
CA ALA A 138 6.05 7.47 -7.52
C ALA A 138 7.52 7.83 -7.26
N CYS A 139 8.27 6.96 -6.56
CA CYS A 139 9.66 7.24 -6.22
C CYS A 139 10.55 7.32 -7.46
N GLN A 140 11.66 8.06 -7.34
CA GLN A 140 12.68 8.13 -8.39
C GLN A 140 13.32 6.75 -8.62
N ARG A 141 13.69 6.07 -7.52
CA ARG A 141 14.10 4.66 -7.57
C ARG A 141 12.85 3.78 -7.59
N LYS A 142 12.63 3.12 -8.73
CA LYS A 142 11.52 2.18 -8.87
C LYS A 142 11.71 0.93 -8.00
N LEU A 143 10.60 0.44 -7.47
CA LEU A 143 10.50 -0.87 -6.83
C LEU A 143 10.88 -1.97 -7.82
N ILE A 144 11.57 -2.99 -7.30
CA ILE A 144 11.80 -4.24 -8.03
C ILE A 144 10.99 -5.37 -7.40
N GLN A 145 10.82 -6.46 -8.15
CA GLN A 145 10.09 -7.62 -7.67
C GLN A 145 10.72 -8.17 -6.38
N ASN A 146 9.86 -8.59 -5.44
CA ASN A 146 10.22 -9.12 -4.11
C ASN A 146 10.73 -8.09 -3.09
N GLU A 147 10.86 -6.81 -3.44
CA GLU A 147 11.05 -5.73 -2.46
C GLU A 147 9.79 -5.55 -1.61
N LYS A 148 9.98 -5.07 -0.38
CA LYS A 148 8.88 -4.59 0.45
C LYS A 148 8.68 -3.10 0.25
N VAL A 149 7.45 -2.64 0.44
CA VAL A 149 6.99 -1.26 0.37
C VAL A 149 6.04 -0.97 1.53
N GLY A 150 6.06 0.26 2.04
CA GLY A 150 5.09 0.77 3.00
C GLY A 150 3.67 0.79 2.46
N LYS A 151 2.73 0.20 3.21
CA LYS A 151 1.32 0.03 2.82
C LYS A 151 0.36 0.97 3.53
N LYS A 152 0.73 1.46 4.72
CA LYS A 152 -0.04 2.42 5.52
C LYS A 152 0.89 3.36 6.29
N GLY A 153 0.33 4.44 6.82
CA GLY A 153 0.99 5.35 7.75
C GLY A 153 2.27 5.99 7.21
N VAL A 154 3.17 6.34 8.13
CA VAL A 154 4.50 6.91 7.86
C VAL A 154 5.30 6.03 6.90
N GLU A 155 5.22 4.70 7.03
CA GLU A 155 5.90 3.76 6.13
C GLU A 155 5.50 3.99 4.68
N LYS A 156 4.21 4.25 4.39
CA LYS A 156 3.74 4.52 3.02
C LYS A 156 4.04 5.95 2.59
N LEU A 157 3.78 6.93 3.45
CA LEU A 157 3.91 8.33 3.09
C LEU A 157 5.36 8.69 2.72
N PHE A 158 6.31 8.20 3.51
CA PHE A 158 7.73 8.50 3.35
C PHE A 158 8.53 7.34 2.79
N ASP A 159 7.87 6.41 2.10
CA ASP A 159 8.54 5.21 1.58
C ASP A 159 9.74 5.55 0.69
N CYS A 160 9.64 6.59 -0.14
CA CYS A 160 10.74 7.02 -1.00
C CYS A 160 12.00 7.44 -0.23
N ASP A 161 11.84 8.09 0.91
CA ASP A 161 12.95 8.54 1.77
C ASP A 161 13.48 7.39 2.62
N LEU A 162 12.58 6.54 3.12
CA LEU A 162 12.91 5.41 3.98
C LEU A 162 13.60 4.27 3.22
N ARG A 163 13.31 4.07 1.93
CA ARG A 163 13.65 2.82 1.22
C ARG A 163 15.15 2.64 0.90
N GLY A 164 15.93 3.70 0.79
CA GLY A 164 17.35 3.63 0.45
C GLY A 164 17.63 2.99 -0.93
N VAL A 165 18.91 2.63 -1.18
CA VAL A 165 19.39 2.04 -2.44
C VAL A 165 19.99 0.65 -2.18
N PRO A 166 19.46 -0.42 -2.82
CA PRO A 166 20.00 -1.76 -2.68
C PRO A 166 21.45 -1.89 -3.12
N GLY A 167 22.20 -2.67 -2.34
CA GLY A 167 23.54 -3.13 -2.67
C GLY A 167 23.49 -4.43 -3.47
N LYS A 168 24.67 -4.98 -3.76
CA LYS A 168 24.79 -6.23 -4.52
C LYS A 168 25.94 -7.08 -4.00
N LYS A 169 25.69 -8.38 -3.81
CA LYS A 169 26.72 -9.39 -3.56
C LYS A 169 26.99 -10.13 -4.86
N LEU A 170 28.21 -10.03 -5.37
CA LEU A 170 28.66 -10.74 -6.56
C LEU A 170 29.17 -12.11 -6.15
N VAL A 171 28.51 -13.16 -6.63
CA VAL A 171 28.81 -14.53 -6.28
C VAL A 171 29.21 -15.29 -7.54
N GLU A 172 30.31 -16.01 -7.45
CA GLU A 172 30.75 -16.94 -8.49
C GLU A 172 29.95 -18.25 -8.35
N VAL A 173 29.25 -18.67 -9.41
CA VAL A 173 28.49 -19.93 -9.41
C VAL A 173 28.94 -20.84 -10.55
N ASN A 174 29.05 -22.14 -10.28
CA ASN A 174 29.37 -23.12 -11.31
C ASN A 174 28.15 -23.49 -12.16
N ALA A 175 28.35 -24.36 -13.15
CA ALA A 175 27.30 -24.82 -14.07
C ALA A 175 26.10 -25.50 -13.38
N SER A 176 26.27 -26.01 -12.15
CA SER A 176 25.18 -26.58 -11.35
C SER A 176 24.40 -25.54 -10.52
N GLY A 177 24.82 -24.26 -10.58
CA GLY A 177 24.24 -23.17 -9.81
C GLY A 177 24.74 -23.09 -8.36
N LYS A 178 25.75 -23.88 -8.00
CA LYS A 178 26.33 -23.86 -6.65
C LYS A 178 27.32 -22.70 -6.54
N SER A 179 27.17 -21.93 -5.46
CA SER A 179 28.08 -20.83 -5.11
C SER A 179 29.46 -21.37 -4.77
N GLU A 180 30.48 -20.94 -5.53
CA GLU A 180 31.90 -21.31 -5.34
C GLU A 180 32.68 -20.23 -4.58
N GLY A 181 32.19 -18.98 -4.54
CA GLY A 181 32.83 -17.91 -3.78
C GLY A 181 32.13 -16.55 -3.91
N VAL A 182 32.49 -15.63 -3.01
CA VAL A 182 32.05 -14.23 -3.09
C VAL A 182 33.16 -13.43 -3.77
N ILE A 183 32.85 -12.81 -4.91
CA ILE A 183 33.79 -12.00 -5.69
C ILE A 183 33.91 -10.62 -5.05
N ALA A 184 32.78 -9.97 -4.79
CA ALA A 184 32.73 -8.64 -4.22
C ALA A 184 31.38 -8.38 -3.53
N VAL A 185 31.38 -7.45 -2.58
CA VAL A 185 30.17 -6.93 -1.95
C VAL A 185 30.15 -5.43 -2.18
N ILE A 186 29.11 -4.96 -2.86
CA ILE A 186 28.77 -3.54 -2.99
C ILE A 186 27.74 -3.25 -1.92
N SER A 187 28.15 -2.51 -0.89
CA SER A 187 27.29 -2.18 0.24
C SER A 187 26.07 -1.36 -0.22
N PRO A 188 24.88 -1.63 0.36
CA PRO A 188 23.71 -0.78 0.15
C PRO A 188 23.92 0.63 0.72
N ILE A 189 23.10 1.57 0.24
CA ILE A 189 22.96 2.91 0.84
C ILE A 189 21.68 2.89 1.66
N ASP A 190 21.80 3.16 2.95
CA ASP A 190 20.67 3.16 3.87
C ASP A 190 19.70 4.32 3.59
N GLY A 191 18.43 4.11 3.97
CA GLY A 191 17.40 5.13 3.87
C GLY A 191 17.54 6.24 4.90
N THR A 192 16.82 7.34 4.67
CA THR A 192 16.84 8.51 5.53
C THR A 192 15.99 8.29 6.78
N ALA A 193 16.55 8.54 7.96
CA ALA A 193 15.81 8.47 9.21
C ALA A 193 14.78 9.59 9.33
N ILE A 194 13.63 9.28 9.93
CA ILE A 194 12.51 10.20 10.12
C ILE A 194 12.24 10.39 11.62
N ARG A 195 12.04 11.64 12.01
CA ARG A 195 11.65 11.99 13.38
C ARG A 195 10.22 12.54 13.39
N LEU A 196 9.36 11.89 14.16
CA LEU A 196 7.97 12.30 14.33
C LEU A 196 7.81 13.26 15.51
N ALA A 197 6.74 14.05 15.50
CA ALA A 197 6.32 14.85 16.66
C ALA A 197 5.71 14.00 17.80
N LEU A 198 5.43 12.73 17.51
CA LEU A 198 4.85 11.77 18.44
C LEU A 198 5.67 11.67 19.73
N ASP A 199 4.98 11.62 20.87
CA ASP A 199 5.58 11.28 22.16
C ASP A 199 5.19 9.85 22.51
N ILE A 200 6.15 8.93 22.50
CA ILE A 200 5.83 7.50 22.65
C ILE A 200 5.22 7.16 24.01
N GLU A 201 5.55 7.91 25.06
CA GLU A 201 5.00 7.68 26.40
C GLU A 201 3.52 8.11 26.45
N LEU A 202 3.19 9.24 25.81
CA LEU A 202 1.81 9.71 25.70
C LEU A 202 0.98 8.77 24.81
N GLN A 203 1.55 8.34 23.68
CA GLN A 203 0.93 7.40 22.75
C GLN A 203 0.53 6.09 23.45
N ARG A 204 1.46 5.49 24.22
CA ARG A 204 1.21 4.24 24.93
C ARG A 204 0.19 4.42 26.05
N THR A 205 0.27 5.50 26.80
CA THR A 205 -0.73 5.84 27.83
C THR A 205 -2.13 5.96 27.22
N ALA A 206 -2.26 6.69 26.11
CA ALA A 206 -3.53 6.85 25.40
C ALA A 206 -4.05 5.52 24.82
N TYR A 207 -3.16 4.70 24.24
CA TYR A 207 -3.50 3.37 23.74
C TYR A 207 -4.04 2.47 24.85
N HIS A 208 -3.35 2.38 26.00
CA HIS A 208 -3.78 1.55 27.11
C HIS A 208 -5.08 2.04 27.75
N ALA A 209 -5.31 3.36 27.81
CA ALA A 209 -6.56 3.93 28.29
C ALA A 209 -7.76 3.58 27.39
N LEU A 210 -7.53 3.40 26.09
CA LEU A 210 -8.55 3.05 25.09
C LEU A 210 -8.64 1.55 24.82
N LYS A 211 -7.69 0.74 25.32
CA LYS A 211 -7.58 -0.68 25.00
C LYS A 211 -8.90 -1.42 25.23
N ASN A 212 -9.24 -2.30 24.29
CA ASN A 212 -10.49 -3.09 24.26
C ASN A 212 -11.78 -2.25 24.08
N ARG A 213 -11.67 -0.96 23.76
CA ARG A 213 -12.82 -0.12 23.41
C ARG A 213 -12.68 0.36 21.98
N ARG A 214 -13.80 0.44 21.26
CA ARG A 214 -13.84 1.10 19.95
C ARG A 214 -13.74 2.60 20.15
N GLY A 215 -12.77 3.23 19.50
CA GLY A 215 -12.64 4.67 19.53
C GLY A 215 -11.33 5.16 18.95
N ALA A 216 -11.07 6.44 19.16
CA ALA A 216 -9.84 7.10 18.78
C ALA A 216 -9.44 8.13 19.85
N VAL A 217 -8.15 8.41 19.95
CA VAL A 217 -7.59 9.49 20.78
C VAL A 217 -6.53 10.22 19.96
N ILE A 218 -6.65 11.55 19.93
CA ILE A 218 -5.63 12.44 19.38
C ILE A 218 -5.20 13.39 20.50
N ALA A 219 -3.90 13.57 20.66
CA ALA A 219 -3.35 14.66 21.45
C ALA A 219 -2.51 15.54 20.54
N MET A 220 -2.83 16.83 20.51
CA MET A 220 -2.17 17.82 19.66
C MET A 220 -1.71 19.00 20.49
N LYS A 221 -0.56 19.57 20.15
CA LYS A 221 -0.12 20.86 20.69
C LYS A 221 -0.75 22.00 19.88
N PRO A 222 -1.66 22.82 20.44
CA PRO A 222 -2.43 23.79 19.65
C PRO A 222 -1.58 24.88 18.99
N SER A 223 -0.48 25.28 19.62
CA SER A 223 0.38 26.36 19.11
C SER A 223 1.23 25.97 17.90
N THR A 224 1.46 24.67 17.67
CA THR A 224 2.32 24.17 16.59
C THR A 224 1.62 23.21 15.64
N GLY A 225 0.46 22.65 16.02
CA GLY A 225 -0.20 21.58 15.29
C GLY A 225 0.48 20.20 15.45
N GLU A 226 1.55 20.10 16.25
CA GLU A 226 2.28 18.85 16.48
C GLU A 226 1.36 17.78 17.10
N LEU A 227 1.22 16.64 16.43
CA LEU A 227 0.49 15.48 16.94
C LEU A 227 1.39 14.69 17.90
N LEU A 228 1.04 14.71 19.19
CA LEU A 228 1.77 14.04 20.27
C LEU A 228 1.28 12.62 20.53
N ALA A 229 0.00 12.34 20.24
CA ALA A 229 -0.58 10.99 20.23
C ALA A 229 -1.64 10.85 19.13
N PHE A 230 -1.70 9.66 18.53
CA PHE A 230 -2.56 9.29 17.42
C PHE A 230 -2.94 7.81 17.57
N VAL A 231 -4.02 7.54 18.30
CA VAL A 231 -4.45 6.18 18.68
C VAL A 231 -5.80 5.87 18.03
N SER A 232 -5.88 4.73 17.37
CA SER A 232 -7.14 4.13 16.91
C SER A 232 -7.27 2.73 17.51
N SER A 233 -8.46 2.38 18.01
CA SER A 233 -8.72 1.11 18.67
C SER A 233 -10.04 0.48 18.20
N PRO A 234 -10.11 -0.86 18.02
CA PRO A 234 -9.00 -1.82 18.17
C PRO A 234 -7.88 -1.63 17.15
N SER A 235 -6.66 -2.04 17.55
CA SER A 235 -5.46 -1.98 16.72
C SER A 235 -5.05 -3.35 16.20
N PHE A 236 -3.91 -3.42 15.52
CA PHE A 236 -3.36 -4.62 14.90
C PHE A 236 -1.83 -4.66 15.06
N ASP A 237 -1.25 -5.85 15.07
CA ASP A 237 0.21 -6.02 15.14
C ASP A 237 0.85 -5.86 13.75
N SER A 238 1.63 -4.78 13.60
CA SER A 238 2.33 -4.44 12.35
C SER A 238 3.42 -5.46 11.96
N THR A 239 3.97 -6.21 12.93
CA THR A 239 4.99 -7.24 12.66
C THR A 239 4.43 -8.42 11.86
N LEU A 240 3.13 -8.71 11.99
CA LEU A 240 2.49 -9.79 11.25
C LEU A 240 2.54 -9.52 9.75
N PHE A 241 2.32 -8.28 9.35
CA PHE A 241 2.39 -7.84 7.95
C PHE A 241 3.81 -7.90 7.39
N GLU A 242 4.80 -7.42 8.15
CA GLU A 242 6.21 -7.50 7.77
C GLU A 242 6.64 -8.96 7.54
N LYS A 243 6.16 -9.90 8.37
CA LYS A 243 6.49 -11.33 8.25
C LYS A 243 5.64 -12.09 7.23
N GLY A 244 4.59 -11.48 6.67
CA GLY A 244 3.62 -12.18 5.83
C GLY A 244 2.92 -13.32 6.57
N ASN A 245 2.59 -13.12 7.84
CA ASN A 245 2.02 -14.16 8.70
C ASN A 245 0.58 -14.51 8.26
N PRO A 246 0.20 -15.80 8.14
CA PRO A 246 -1.17 -16.20 7.80
C PRO A 246 -2.26 -15.65 8.73
N LYS A 247 -1.91 -15.33 9.99
CA LYS A 247 -2.83 -14.69 10.96
C LYS A 247 -3.35 -13.33 10.51
N ILE A 248 -2.74 -12.71 9.50
CA ILE A 248 -3.26 -11.48 8.90
C ILE A 248 -4.70 -11.66 8.41
N ASP A 249 -5.09 -12.86 7.94
CA ASP A 249 -6.46 -13.13 7.48
C ASP A 249 -7.50 -12.97 8.60
N GLU A 250 -7.11 -13.22 9.86
CA GLU A 250 -7.98 -12.97 11.02
C GLU A 250 -8.22 -11.47 11.21
N ILE A 251 -7.21 -10.63 10.92
CA ILE A 251 -7.28 -9.17 11.04
C ILE A 251 -8.21 -8.59 9.96
N PHE A 252 -8.10 -9.08 8.72
CA PHE A 252 -8.96 -8.64 7.61
C PHE A 252 -10.42 -9.01 7.83
N ASN A 253 -10.69 -10.19 8.38
CA ASN A 253 -12.05 -10.70 8.60
C ASN A 253 -12.64 -10.31 9.97
N ASN A 254 -11.90 -9.54 10.78
CA ASN A 254 -12.36 -9.17 12.11
C ASN A 254 -13.53 -8.18 12.07
N LYS A 255 -14.64 -8.54 12.73
CA LYS A 255 -15.86 -7.73 12.83
C LYS A 255 -15.63 -6.35 13.44
N GLU A 256 -14.63 -6.21 14.32
CA GLU A 256 -14.26 -4.95 14.96
C GLU A 256 -13.38 -4.06 14.08
N LYS A 257 -13.05 -4.45 12.85
CA LYS A 257 -12.31 -3.64 11.86
C LYS A 257 -11.04 -2.98 12.43
N PRO A 258 -10.04 -3.75 12.89
CA PRO A 258 -8.81 -3.23 13.48
C PRO A 258 -7.96 -2.40 12.49
N LEU A 259 -8.04 -2.69 11.19
CA LEU A 259 -7.29 -1.95 10.16
C LEU A 259 -7.86 -0.56 9.83
N LEU A 260 -9.10 -0.27 10.26
CA LEU A 260 -9.73 1.03 10.08
C LEU A 260 -9.04 2.05 10.99
N ASN A 261 -8.47 3.10 10.39
CA ASN A 261 -7.96 4.24 11.13
C ASN A 261 -9.13 5.17 11.51
N ARG A 262 -9.60 5.06 12.75
CA ARG A 262 -10.77 5.81 13.25
C ARG A 262 -10.51 7.31 13.42
N ILE A 263 -9.27 7.77 13.22
CA ILE A 263 -8.96 9.19 13.26
C ILE A 263 -9.23 9.85 11.90
N THR A 264 -8.77 9.21 10.82
CA THR A 264 -8.80 9.82 9.47
C THR A 264 -9.81 9.19 8.53
N GLU A 265 -10.09 7.89 8.69
CA GLU A 265 -10.98 7.12 7.82
C GLU A 265 -12.39 7.01 8.43
N GLY A 266 -12.60 7.53 9.64
CA GLY A 266 -13.87 7.47 10.37
C GLY A 266 -14.67 8.77 10.29
N VAL A 267 -15.98 8.66 10.02
CA VAL A 267 -16.93 9.78 10.12
C VAL A 267 -17.91 9.47 11.24
N TYR A 268 -17.97 10.34 12.24
CA TYR A 268 -18.79 10.17 13.43
C TYR A 268 -19.66 11.41 13.67
N PRO A 269 -20.87 11.24 14.23
CA PRO A 269 -21.64 12.39 14.69
C PRO A 269 -20.86 13.11 15.80
N PRO A 270 -20.58 14.42 15.68
CA PRO A 270 -19.81 15.15 16.69
C PRO A 270 -20.58 15.25 18.02
N GLY A 271 -21.92 15.23 18.00
CA GLY A 271 -22.72 15.40 19.21
C GLY A 271 -22.38 16.71 19.92
N SER A 272 -22.24 16.67 21.25
CA SER A 272 -22.05 17.89 22.06
C SER A 272 -20.74 18.64 21.79
N ILE A 273 -19.72 18.04 21.17
CA ILE A 273 -18.49 18.78 20.82
C ILE A 273 -18.70 19.78 19.67
N PHE A 274 -19.86 19.75 18.98
CA PHE A 274 -20.24 20.78 18.00
C PHE A 274 -20.75 22.08 18.65
N LYS A 275 -21.25 22.00 19.90
CA LYS A 275 -21.86 23.14 20.61
C LYS A 275 -20.92 24.35 20.77
N PRO A 276 -19.63 24.19 21.14
CA PRO A 276 -18.71 25.33 21.25
C PRO A 276 -18.50 26.07 19.93
N ILE A 277 -18.52 25.37 18.78
CA ILE A 277 -18.35 25.98 17.45
C ILE A 277 -19.52 26.93 17.16
N ILE A 278 -20.75 26.44 17.40
CA ILE A 278 -21.96 27.23 17.19
C ILE A 278 -22.09 28.35 18.23
N ALA A 279 -21.70 28.11 19.49
CA ALA A 279 -21.64 29.16 20.52
C ALA A 279 -20.73 30.32 20.10
N ALA A 280 -19.51 30.02 19.64
CA ALA A 280 -18.56 31.02 19.17
C ALA A 280 -19.13 31.82 18.00
N GLY A 281 -19.71 31.13 17.01
CA GLY A 281 -20.30 31.79 15.86
C GLY A 281 -21.51 32.67 16.19
N ALA A 282 -22.36 32.23 17.12
CA ALA A 282 -23.52 32.99 17.53
C ALA A 282 -23.15 34.29 18.27
N LEU A 283 -22.08 34.25 19.07
CA LEU A 283 -21.56 35.42 19.78
C LEU A 283 -20.90 36.40 18.80
N GLU A 284 -20.07 35.92 17.88
CA GLU A 284 -19.39 36.78 16.90
C GLU A 284 -20.40 37.47 15.97
N ASP A 285 -21.40 36.74 15.48
CA ASP A 285 -22.44 37.30 14.61
C ASP A 285 -23.46 38.16 15.39
N ASN A 286 -23.29 38.33 16.71
CA ASN A 286 -24.26 38.99 17.61
C ASN A 286 -25.68 38.42 17.48
N THR A 287 -25.81 37.12 17.14
CA THR A 287 -27.12 36.44 17.12
C THR A 287 -27.69 36.33 18.53
N VAL A 288 -26.80 36.16 19.51
CA VAL A 288 -27.08 36.24 20.95
C VAL A 288 -25.92 36.94 21.65
N SER A 289 -26.17 37.52 22.82
CA SER A 289 -25.13 37.95 23.76
C SER A 289 -24.80 36.82 24.76
N ASP A 290 -23.70 36.97 25.49
CA ASP A 290 -23.35 36.13 26.64
C ASP A 290 -24.40 36.16 27.76
N SER A 291 -25.13 37.28 27.87
CA SER A 291 -26.23 37.50 28.80
C SER A 291 -27.60 37.02 28.30
N THR A 292 -27.71 36.54 27.06
CA THR A 292 -28.98 36.04 26.52
C THR A 292 -29.41 34.80 27.30
N ILE A 293 -30.66 34.79 27.76
CA ILE A 293 -31.23 33.71 28.56
C ILE A 293 -32.25 32.95 27.73
N PHE A 294 -32.12 31.63 27.69
CA PHE A 294 -33.19 30.73 27.25
C PHE A 294 -33.72 29.92 28.41
N GLN A 295 -35.01 29.64 28.36
CA GLN A 295 -35.68 28.84 29.36
C GLN A 295 -35.56 27.36 28.98
N ASP A 296 -34.94 26.57 29.86
CA ASP A 296 -34.91 25.12 29.78
C ASP A 296 -36.07 24.51 30.58
N ASP A 297 -37.12 24.10 29.86
CA ASP A 297 -38.24 23.33 30.40
C ASP A 297 -38.07 21.81 30.16
N GLY A 298 -36.86 21.38 29.81
CA GLY A 298 -36.48 19.99 29.61
C GLY A 298 -36.67 19.46 28.18
N PHE A 299 -37.38 20.19 27.32
CA PHE A 299 -37.50 19.88 25.90
C PHE A 299 -37.91 21.10 25.08
N VAL A 300 -37.65 21.05 23.77
CA VAL A 300 -38.15 22.02 22.77
C VAL A 300 -39.07 21.28 21.80
N MET A 301 -40.11 21.97 21.33
CA MET A 301 -40.98 21.49 20.26
C MET A 301 -40.56 22.11 18.93
N ALA A 302 -40.37 21.30 17.89
CA ALA A 302 -40.23 21.77 16.52
C ALA A 302 -41.36 21.15 15.68
N GLY A 303 -42.44 21.93 15.48
CA GLY A 303 -43.69 21.41 14.95
C GLY A 303 -44.28 20.34 15.87
N THR A 304 -44.49 19.14 15.35
CA THR A 304 -45.01 17.98 16.11
C THR A 304 -43.90 17.16 16.79
N LEU A 305 -42.63 17.46 16.51
CA LEU A 305 -41.49 16.72 17.06
C LEU A 305 -41.02 17.34 18.36
N ARG A 306 -40.62 16.47 19.30
CA ARG A 306 -40.11 16.84 20.61
C ARG A 306 -38.63 16.49 20.72
N PHE A 307 -37.80 17.48 21.10
CA PHE A 307 -36.37 17.32 21.32
C PHE A 307 -36.06 17.54 22.79
N GLY A 308 -35.63 16.48 23.49
CA GLY A 308 -35.40 16.51 24.94
C GLY A 308 -33.99 16.91 25.33
N ASN A 309 -33.86 17.60 26.46
CA ASN A 309 -32.59 17.85 27.13
C ASN A 309 -32.13 16.60 27.90
N TRP A 310 -30.84 16.28 27.85
CA TRP A 310 -30.28 15.10 28.54
C TRP A 310 -30.64 15.06 30.02
N TYR A 311 -30.63 16.21 30.70
CA TYR A 311 -30.90 16.29 32.14
C TYR A 311 -32.36 15.93 32.46
N PHE A 312 -33.28 16.37 31.60
CA PHE A 312 -34.69 16.02 31.71
C PHE A 312 -34.95 14.56 31.33
N LEU A 313 -34.37 14.08 30.23
CA LEU A 313 -34.55 12.70 29.76
C LEU A 313 -34.02 11.66 30.75
N GLN A 314 -32.93 11.97 31.46
CA GLN A 314 -32.31 11.04 32.41
C GLN A 314 -32.86 11.17 33.84
N TYR A 315 -33.18 12.39 34.28
CA TYR A 315 -33.50 12.67 35.69
C TYR A 315 -34.86 13.33 35.91
N GLY A 316 -35.60 13.67 34.85
CA GLY A 316 -36.86 14.41 34.95
C GLY A 316 -36.70 15.84 35.47
N LYS A 317 -35.50 16.40 35.41
CA LYS A 317 -35.16 17.71 35.97
C LYS A 317 -34.88 18.73 34.86
N THR A 318 -35.14 19.98 35.17
CA THR A 318 -34.92 21.13 34.27
C THR A 318 -33.93 22.10 34.89
N GLU A 319 -33.31 22.94 34.06
CA GLU A 319 -32.34 23.94 34.51
C GLU A 319 -32.92 25.35 34.62
N GLY A 320 -34.15 25.56 34.15
CA GLY A 320 -34.84 26.86 34.17
C GLY A 320 -34.11 27.89 33.30
N PRO A 321 -33.88 29.12 33.74
CA PRO A 321 -33.14 30.10 32.95
C PRO A 321 -31.67 29.69 32.77
N VAL A 322 -31.22 29.65 31.52
CA VAL A 322 -29.87 29.26 31.11
C VAL A 322 -29.28 30.35 30.21
N ASN A 323 -28.12 30.88 30.58
CA ASN A 323 -27.31 31.77 29.73
C ASN A 323 -26.18 30.98 29.03
N MET A 324 -25.43 31.64 28.14
CA MET A 324 -24.36 30.99 27.36
C MET A 324 -23.32 30.28 28.24
N LEU A 325 -22.88 30.93 29.33
CA LEU A 325 -21.90 30.34 30.25
C LEU A 325 -22.44 29.04 30.87
N LYS A 326 -23.67 29.07 31.40
CA LYS A 326 -24.33 27.89 31.99
C LYS A 326 -24.59 26.82 30.93
N ALA A 327 -24.97 27.20 29.71
CA ALA A 327 -25.22 26.27 28.61
C ALA A 327 -23.97 25.45 28.26
N ILE A 328 -22.80 26.09 28.17
CA ILE A 328 -21.53 25.41 27.92
C ILE A 328 -21.13 24.54 29.11
N GLN A 329 -21.21 25.05 30.34
CA GLN A 329 -20.86 24.30 31.56
C GLN A 329 -21.70 23.03 31.76
N ARG A 330 -22.98 23.10 31.38
CA ARG A 330 -23.97 22.03 31.59
C ARG A 330 -24.27 21.23 30.32
N SER A 331 -23.64 21.59 29.20
CA SER A 331 -23.93 21.04 27.87
C SER A 331 -25.44 21.00 27.60
N ASN A 332 -26.15 22.08 27.94
CA ASN A 332 -27.62 22.12 27.93
C ASN A 332 -28.17 22.03 26.49
N ASP A 333 -28.94 20.99 26.16
CA ASP A 333 -29.38 20.78 24.77
C ASP A 333 -30.44 21.78 24.31
N THR A 334 -31.38 22.15 25.19
CA THR A 334 -32.50 23.06 24.87
C THR A 334 -31.99 24.45 24.48
N TYR A 335 -31.00 24.97 25.19
CA TYR A 335 -30.30 26.21 24.83
C TYR A 335 -29.74 26.14 23.41
N PHE A 336 -29.06 25.04 23.04
CA PHE A 336 -28.45 24.90 21.72
C PHE A 336 -29.47 24.61 20.61
N TYR A 337 -30.63 24.02 20.91
CA TYR A 337 -31.74 23.93 19.94
C TYR A 337 -32.30 25.30 19.61
N GLN A 338 -32.58 26.11 20.62
CA GLN A 338 -33.09 27.48 20.45
C GLN A 338 -32.05 28.41 19.80
N LEU A 339 -30.76 28.21 20.13
CA LEU A 339 -29.67 28.92 19.47
C LEU A 339 -29.58 28.56 17.98
N GLY A 340 -29.66 27.27 17.65
CA GLY A 340 -29.62 26.79 16.27
C GLY A 340 -30.81 27.30 15.45
N GLU A 341 -32.00 27.36 16.04
CA GLU A 341 -33.18 27.97 15.41
C GLU A 341 -32.95 29.45 15.08
N LYS A 342 -32.37 30.22 16.01
CA LYS A 342 -32.05 31.65 15.79
C LYS A 342 -30.95 31.87 14.76
N MET A 343 -29.93 31.01 14.71
CA MET A 343 -28.85 31.13 13.75
C MET A 343 -29.28 30.71 12.34
N GLY A 344 -30.12 29.68 12.23
CA GLY A 344 -30.45 29.06 10.96
C GLY A 344 -29.32 28.19 10.38
N PRO A 345 -29.65 27.29 9.45
CA PRO A 345 -28.72 26.30 8.91
C PRO A 345 -27.53 26.91 8.16
N GLU A 346 -27.75 28.00 7.42
CA GLU A 346 -26.73 28.65 6.58
C GLU A 346 -25.59 29.24 7.42
N LYS A 347 -25.91 29.93 8.52
CA LYS A 347 -24.91 30.47 9.44
C LYS A 347 -24.18 29.35 10.18
N MET A 348 -24.91 28.33 10.62
CA MET A 348 -24.30 27.17 11.29
C MET A 348 -23.30 26.46 10.37
N GLN A 349 -23.64 26.27 9.09
CA GLN A 349 -22.74 25.71 8.09
C GLN A 349 -21.51 26.61 7.89
N THR A 350 -21.72 27.91 7.68
CA THR A 350 -20.63 28.87 7.50
C THR A 350 -19.63 28.84 8.66
N TRP A 351 -20.13 28.78 9.90
CA TRP A 351 -19.28 28.67 11.08
C TRP A 351 -18.58 27.32 11.19
N ALA A 352 -19.26 26.22 10.89
CA ALA A 352 -18.62 24.91 10.84
C ALA A 352 -17.43 24.92 9.86
N GLU A 353 -17.61 25.47 8.65
CA GLU A 353 -16.58 25.58 7.63
C GLU A 353 -15.42 26.50 8.06
N LYS A 354 -15.70 27.64 8.70
CA LYS A 354 -14.67 28.53 9.27
C LYS A 354 -13.80 27.84 10.32
N PHE A 355 -14.38 26.92 11.09
CA PHE A 355 -13.65 26.07 12.05
C PHE A 355 -12.99 24.84 11.41
N GLY A 356 -13.04 24.71 10.07
CA GLY A 356 -12.38 23.65 9.30
C GLY A 356 -13.21 22.38 9.11
N LEU A 357 -14.46 22.31 9.61
CA LEU A 357 -15.32 21.16 9.37
C LEU A 357 -15.71 21.09 7.88
N GLY A 358 -15.59 19.90 7.28
CA GLY A 358 -15.85 19.70 5.85
C GLY A 358 -14.63 19.94 4.95
N THR A 359 -13.53 20.45 5.50
CA THR A 359 -12.25 20.55 4.78
C THR A 359 -11.37 19.33 5.03
N LEU A 360 -10.57 18.95 4.03
CA LEU A 360 -9.54 17.93 4.21
C LEU A 360 -8.42 18.50 5.09
N VAL A 361 -8.13 17.81 6.18
CA VAL A 361 -7.03 18.15 7.07
C VAL A 361 -5.78 17.44 6.57
N ASP A 362 -4.76 18.22 6.18
CA ASP A 362 -3.43 17.68 5.97
C ASP A 362 -2.77 17.47 7.34
N ILE A 363 -2.68 16.20 7.74
CA ILE A 363 -2.07 15.80 9.02
C ILE A 363 -0.60 15.41 8.86
N GLY A 364 -0.01 15.62 7.67
CA GLY A 364 1.34 15.16 7.36
C GLY A 364 1.51 13.64 7.40
N LEU A 365 0.41 12.90 7.16
CA LEU A 365 0.32 11.43 7.10
C LEU A 365 -0.47 10.96 5.88
#